data_AF-A0A5E6QGR3-F1
#
_entry.id   AF-A0A5E6QGR3-F1
#
_cell.length_a   1.000
_cell.length_b   1.000
_cell.length_c   1.000
_cell.angle_alpha   90.00
_cell.angle_beta   90.00
_cell.angle_gamma   90.00
#
_symmetry.space_group_name_H-M   'P 1'
#
loop_
_entity.id
_entity.type
_entity.pdbx_description
1 polymer ?
#
loop_
_entity_poly.entity_id
_entity_poly.type
_entity_poly.pdbx_seq_one_letter_code
_entity_poly.pdbx_strand_id
1 'polypeptide(L)'
;MAMPNDAPSFPAGISLTYASGSVLPSPSLVTLLTTARESYDWPFNTGRVKSQQKITDLEATVKRLLKGLTTSSAQQIIAEVSSWAGNYKPSHRRILNASASEQLEMLAAIQLCLVPGGSHAALNALSRLPGISLVIASKIYRFVRPKEGAAVDRHASYFFNSLAVTGRGTAFIREWPNKSRRTSRLATYSNSRLLTNLDEYVNAYLPLLSDIANFLNRKNHFHCPVANQKKSWTPADVEMAAYYWWARNGAK
;
A
#
# COMPACT_ATOMS: atom_id res chain seq x y z
N MET A 1 18.07 4.90 21.88
CA MET A 1 17.33 3.81 21.21
C MET A 1 17.70 3.86 19.73
N ALA A 2 18.18 2.76 19.15
CA ALA A 2 18.57 2.74 17.74
C ALA A 2 17.33 3.03 16.86
N MET A 3 17.41 4.07 16.02
CA MET A 3 16.34 4.36 15.07
C MET A 3 16.15 3.15 14.15
N PRO A 4 14.90 2.74 13.86
CA PRO A 4 14.68 1.64 12.93
C PRO A 4 15.24 2.06 11.57
N ASN A 5 16.18 1.27 11.02
CA ASN A 5 16.81 1.35 9.69
C ASN A 5 16.17 2.33 8.67
N ASP A 6 16.39 3.63 8.82
CA ASP A 6 16.22 4.64 7.77
C ASP A 6 17.53 4.78 6.97
N ALA A 7 18.40 3.77 7.07
CA ALA A 7 19.73 3.76 6.49
C ALA A 7 19.69 4.09 4.98
N PRO A 8 20.74 4.75 4.45
CA PRO A 8 20.92 5.02 3.02
C PRO A 8 21.10 3.68 2.29
N SER A 9 19.98 3.00 2.05
CA SER A 9 19.93 1.67 1.41
C SER A 9 19.82 1.80 -0.10
N PHE A 10 19.62 3.03 -0.58
CA PHE A 10 19.55 3.30 -2.01
C PHE A 10 20.94 3.45 -2.61
N PRO A 11 21.13 3.00 -3.86
CA PRO A 11 22.29 3.37 -4.66
C PRO A 11 22.43 4.90 -4.79
N ALA A 12 23.65 5.36 -5.09
CA ALA A 12 23.91 6.78 -5.33
C ALA A 12 22.99 7.36 -6.43
N GLY A 13 22.59 8.61 -6.25
CA GLY A 13 21.74 9.34 -7.19
C GLY A 13 20.24 9.08 -7.07
N ILE A 14 19.79 8.25 -6.13
CA ILE A 14 18.37 8.11 -5.79
C ILE A 14 17.96 9.23 -4.83
N SER A 15 17.11 10.13 -5.30
CA SER A 15 16.56 11.22 -4.48
C SER A 15 15.17 11.60 -4.94
N LEU A 16 14.42 12.21 -4.03
CA LEU A 16 13.12 12.79 -4.30
C LEU A 16 13.10 14.20 -3.75
N THR A 17 13.03 15.21 -4.62
CA THR A 17 13.06 16.61 -4.20
C THR A 17 11.70 17.27 -4.44
N TYR A 18 11.52 18.48 -3.90
CA TYR A 18 10.35 19.29 -4.15
C TYR A 18 10.81 20.62 -4.72
N ALA A 19 10.36 20.96 -5.94
CA ALA A 19 10.65 22.24 -6.54
C ALA A 19 9.42 22.72 -7.33
N SER A 20 9.17 24.02 -7.28
CA SER A 20 8.07 24.68 -8.00
C SER A 20 6.70 24.01 -7.80
N GLY A 21 6.41 23.61 -6.56
CA GLY A 21 5.13 23.00 -6.21
C GLY A 21 4.96 21.53 -6.60
N SER A 22 6.01 20.88 -7.14
CA SER A 22 5.94 19.49 -7.62
C SER A 22 7.04 18.62 -7.02
N VAL A 23 6.72 17.34 -6.83
CA VAL A 23 7.70 16.31 -6.51
C VAL A 23 8.53 15.98 -7.76
N LEU A 24 9.85 15.96 -7.61
CA LEU A 24 10.81 15.68 -8.66
C LEU A 24 11.66 14.45 -8.29
N PRO A 25 11.28 13.26 -8.76
CA PRO A 25 12.13 12.08 -8.69
C PRO A 25 13.40 12.27 -9.53
N SER A 26 14.55 11.86 -9.00
CA SER A 26 15.77 11.82 -9.80
C SER A 26 15.63 10.82 -10.97
N PRO A 27 16.41 10.97 -12.06
CA PRO A 27 16.39 10.01 -13.16
C PRO A 27 16.64 8.57 -12.71
N SER A 28 17.54 8.37 -11.73
CA SER A 28 17.81 7.05 -11.16
C SER A 28 16.60 6.48 -10.41
N LEU A 29 15.83 7.32 -9.70
CA LEU A 29 14.61 6.88 -9.03
C LEU A 29 13.51 6.52 -10.04
N VAL A 30 13.38 7.28 -11.13
CA VAL A 30 12.47 6.95 -12.24
C VAL A 30 12.80 5.58 -12.84
N THR A 31 14.07 5.35 -13.20
CA THR A 31 14.50 4.06 -13.75
C THR A 31 14.24 2.91 -12.78
N LEU A 32 14.57 3.11 -11.49
CA LEU A 32 14.34 2.11 -10.45
C LEU A 32 12.87 1.73 -10.36
N LEU A 33 11.97 2.70 -10.24
CA LEU A 33 10.54 2.46 -10.12
C LEU A 33 9.99 1.76 -11.37
N THR A 34 10.35 2.22 -12.57
CA THR A 34 9.92 1.59 -13.82
C THR A 34 10.37 0.14 -13.90
N THR A 35 11.67 -0.13 -13.72
CA THR A 35 12.19 -1.51 -13.79
C THR A 35 11.54 -2.39 -12.73
N ALA A 36 11.37 -1.91 -11.50
CA ALA A 36 10.73 -2.68 -10.43
C ALA A 36 9.26 -2.96 -10.74
N ARG A 37 8.52 -2.00 -11.30
CA ARG A 37 7.10 -2.19 -11.65
C ARG A 37 6.90 -3.19 -12.78
N GLU A 38 7.70 -3.10 -13.83
CA GLU A 38 7.61 -3.98 -15.00
C GLU A 38 8.04 -5.42 -14.66
N SER A 39 9.02 -5.57 -13.76
CA SER A 39 9.52 -6.86 -13.28
C SER A 39 8.83 -7.37 -12.02
N TYR A 40 7.74 -6.73 -11.58
CA TYR A 40 7.03 -7.08 -10.35
C TYR A 40 6.62 -8.56 -10.36
N ASP A 41 7.24 -9.33 -9.47
CA ASP A 41 7.00 -10.74 -9.26
C ASP A 41 6.88 -11.05 -7.77
N TRP A 42 5.65 -11.07 -7.28
CA TRP A 42 5.38 -11.30 -5.88
C TRP A 42 4.17 -12.24 -5.67
N PRO A 43 4.30 -13.31 -4.87
CA PRO A 43 5.53 -13.78 -4.19
C PRO A 43 6.66 -14.13 -5.16
N PHE A 44 7.91 -14.09 -4.70
CA PHE A 44 9.08 -14.35 -5.55
C PHE A 44 8.99 -15.70 -6.28
N ASN A 45 9.48 -15.72 -7.52
CA ASN A 45 9.51 -16.89 -8.41
C ASN A 45 8.12 -17.38 -8.85
N THR A 46 7.06 -16.58 -8.67
CA THR A 46 5.74 -16.89 -9.23
C THR A 46 5.69 -16.62 -10.74
N GLY A 47 6.57 -15.73 -11.23
CA GLY A 47 6.58 -15.19 -12.57
C GLY A 47 5.74 -13.91 -12.69
N ARG A 48 6.34 -12.85 -13.26
CA ARG A 48 5.75 -11.50 -13.34
C ARG A 48 4.33 -11.44 -13.91
N VAL A 49 4.04 -12.25 -14.93
CA VAL A 49 2.71 -12.32 -15.55
C VAL A 49 1.68 -12.86 -14.56
N LYS A 50 1.96 -14.01 -13.93
CA LYS A 50 1.07 -14.65 -12.96
C LYS A 50 0.86 -13.77 -11.72
N SER A 51 1.92 -13.16 -11.20
CA SER A 51 1.88 -12.28 -10.04
C SER A 51 0.98 -11.06 -10.28
N GLN A 52 1.11 -10.42 -11.43
CA GLN A 52 0.31 -9.24 -11.77
C GLN A 52 -1.11 -9.61 -12.25
N GLN A 53 -1.31 -10.79 -12.83
CA GLN A 53 -2.64 -11.29 -13.20
C GLN A 53 -3.52 -11.45 -11.96
N LYS A 54 -2.99 -12.05 -10.88
CA LYS A 54 -3.73 -12.18 -9.60
C LYS A 54 -4.24 -10.85 -9.05
N ILE A 55 -3.46 -9.79 -9.22
CA ILE A 55 -3.85 -8.43 -8.79
C ILE A 55 -4.98 -7.91 -9.69
N THR A 56 -4.85 -8.08 -11.01
CA THR A 56 -5.85 -7.67 -11.99
C THR A 56 -7.18 -8.41 -11.79
N ASP A 57 -7.12 -9.71 -11.48
CA ASP A 57 -8.30 -10.54 -11.19
C ASP A 57 -9.00 -10.08 -9.90
N LEU A 58 -8.22 -9.72 -8.87
CA LEU A 58 -8.76 -9.19 -7.62
C LEU A 58 -9.38 -7.79 -7.82
N GLU A 59 -8.76 -6.91 -8.61
CA GLU A 59 -9.34 -5.62 -9.01
C GLU A 59 -10.68 -5.81 -9.73
N ALA A 60 -10.77 -6.77 -10.66
CA ALA A 60 -12.00 -7.10 -11.36
C ALA A 60 -13.07 -7.66 -10.41
N THR A 61 -12.67 -8.51 -9.47
CA THR A 61 -13.56 -9.10 -8.45
C THR A 61 -14.13 -8.04 -7.53
N VAL A 62 -13.29 -7.17 -6.96
CA VAL A 62 -13.75 -6.07 -6.09
C VAL A 62 -14.65 -5.11 -6.86
N LYS A 63 -14.29 -4.74 -8.10
CA LYS A 63 -15.13 -3.90 -8.97
C LYS A 63 -16.51 -4.51 -9.21
N ARG A 64 -16.61 -5.84 -9.38
CA ARG A 64 -17.88 -6.55 -9.53
C ARG A 64 -18.68 -6.53 -8.23
N LEU A 65 -18.05 -6.83 -7.10
CA LEU A 65 -18.71 -6.85 -5.79
C LEU A 65 -19.22 -5.47 -5.34
N LEU A 66 -18.57 -4.39 -5.79
CA LEU A 66 -19.04 -3.03 -5.56
C LEU A 66 -20.31 -2.68 -6.38
N LYS A 67 -20.60 -3.38 -7.48
CA LYS A 67 -21.85 -3.20 -8.25
C LYS A 67 -22.99 -3.90 -7.51
N GLY A 68 -23.70 -3.17 -6.66
CA GLY A 68 -24.71 -3.74 -5.77
C GLY A 68 -24.13 -4.12 -4.43
N LEU A 69 -23.36 -3.20 -3.83
CA LEU A 69 -22.75 -3.37 -2.52
C LEU A 69 -23.80 -3.67 -1.45
N THR A 70 -23.59 -4.74 -0.72
CA THR A 70 -24.40 -5.32 0.37
C THR A 70 -23.49 -5.73 1.51
N THR A 71 -24.05 -6.12 2.66
CA THR A 71 -23.27 -6.67 3.78
C THR A 71 -22.42 -7.87 3.36
N SER A 72 -23.02 -8.81 2.63
CA SER A 72 -22.31 -10.01 2.14
C SER A 72 -21.18 -9.68 1.17
N SER A 73 -21.42 -8.80 0.19
CA SER A 73 -20.37 -8.42 -0.77
C SER A 73 -19.28 -7.55 -0.13
N ALA A 74 -19.61 -6.70 0.86
CA ALA A 74 -18.61 -5.96 1.63
C ALA A 74 -17.69 -6.90 2.42
N GLN A 75 -18.27 -7.88 3.14
CA GLN A 75 -17.49 -8.90 3.82
C GLN A 75 -16.61 -9.69 2.83
N GLN A 76 -17.15 -10.05 1.67
CA GLN A 76 -16.40 -10.77 0.64
C GLN A 76 -15.21 -9.95 0.11
N ILE A 77 -15.39 -8.66 -0.18
CA ILE A 77 -14.28 -7.77 -0.57
C ILE A 77 -13.16 -7.81 0.48
N ILE A 78 -13.52 -7.63 1.74
CA ILE A 78 -12.55 -7.61 2.85
C ILE A 78 -11.85 -8.96 2.99
N ALA A 79 -12.58 -10.07 2.88
CA ALA A 79 -12.04 -11.42 2.98
C ALA A 79 -11.07 -11.73 1.82
N GLU A 80 -11.45 -11.46 0.58
CA GLU A 80 -10.62 -11.71 -0.61
C GLU A 80 -9.31 -10.91 -0.54
N VAL A 81 -9.40 -9.61 -0.21
CA VAL A 81 -8.21 -8.76 -0.06
C VAL A 81 -7.35 -9.22 1.12
N SER A 82 -7.97 -9.59 2.26
CA SER A 82 -7.24 -10.12 3.42
C SER A 82 -6.50 -11.43 3.09
N SER A 83 -7.10 -12.31 2.29
CA SER A 83 -6.50 -13.57 1.86
C SER A 83 -5.30 -13.29 0.93
N TRP A 84 -5.51 -12.48 -0.11
CA TRP A 84 -4.44 -12.05 -1.02
C TRP A 84 -3.28 -11.37 -0.29
N ALA A 85 -3.59 -10.53 0.71
CA ALA A 85 -2.60 -9.81 1.50
C ALA A 85 -1.73 -10.70 2.40
N GLY A 86 -2.07 -11.99 2.55
CA GLY A 86 -1.40 -12.91 3.46
C GLY A 86 -1.63 -12.56 4.94
N ASN A 87 -2.84 -12.10 5.30
CA ASN A 87 -3.17 -11.77 6.68
C ASN A 87 -3.01 -12.99 7.62
N TYR A 88 -2.79 -12.73 8.90
CA TYR A 88 -2.61 -13.79 9.90
C TYR A 88 -3.86 -14.69 9.97
N LYS A 89 -3.68 -16.01 9.95
CA LYS A 89 -4.77 -17.00 9.80
C LYS A 89 -5.94 -16.78 10.80
N PRO A 90 -5.71 -16.61 12.11
CA PRO A 90 -6.78 -16.25 13.06
C PRO A 90 -7.49 -14.94 12.74
N SER A 91 -6.77 -13.90 12.33
CA SER A 91 -7.35 -12.61 11.93
C SER A 91 -8.25 -12.76 10.70
N HIS A 92 -7.78 -13.51 9.69
CA HIS A 92 -8.58 -13.81 8.50
C HIS A 92 -9.82 -14.65 8.84
N ARG A 93 -9.70 -15.66 9.71
CA ARG A 93 -10.84 -16.44 10.19
C ARG A 93 -11.88 -15.56 10.90
N ARG A 94 -11.44 -14.55 11.65
CA ARG A 94 -12.36 -13.61 12.32
C ARG A 94 -13.16 -12.76 11.32
N ILE A 95 -12.56 -12.39 10.20
CA ILE A 95 -13.25 -11.71 9.10
C ILE A 95 -14.31 -12.63 8.46
N LEU A 96 -13.96 -13.90 8.19
CA LEU A 96 -14.88 -14.88 7.61
C LEU A 96 -16.07 -15.19 8.53
N ASN A 97 -15.83 -15.20 9.85
CA ASN A 97 -16.83 -15.50 10.86
C ASN A 97 -17.45 -14.24 11.48
N ALA A 98 -17.40 -13.10 10.78
CA ALA A 98 -17.97 -11.85 11.26
C ALA A 98 -19.48 -12.01 11.50
N SER A 99 -19.94 -11.58 12.68
CA SER A 99 -21.35 -11.51 13.06
C SER A 99 -22.14 -10.57 12.13
N ALA A 100 -23.47 -10.64 12.18
CA ALA A 100 -24.32 -9.74 11.39
C ALA A 100 -24.05 -8.25 11.67
N SER A 101 -23.78 -7.90 12.94
CA SER A 101 -23.40 -6.53 13.32
C SER A 101 -22.04 -6.13 12.73
N GLU A 102 -21.03 -6.99 12.83
CA GLU A 102 -19.71 -6.72 12.24
C GLU A 102 -19.79 -6.62 10.71
N GLN A 103 -20.67 -7.39 10.04
CA GLN A 103 -20.88 -7.27 8.59
C GLN A 103 -21.54 -5.94 8.21
N LEU A 104 -22.42 -5.38 9.05
CA LEU A 104 -22.96 -4.04 8.85
C LEU A 104 -21.87 -2.96 9.01
N GLU A 105 -20.98 -3.12 9.99
CA GLU A 105 -19.82 -2.22 10.16
C GLU A 105 -18.85 -2.32 8.99
N MET A 106 -18.61 -3.53 8.47
CA MET A 106 -17.83 -3.75 7.25
C MET A 106 -18.42 -3.01 6.05
N LEU A 107 -19.75 -3.13 5.85
CA LEU A 107 -20.46 -2.39 4.81
C LEU A 107 -20.28 -0.88 4.97
N ALA A 108 -20.51 -0.34 6.17
CA ALA A 108 -20.36 1.08 6.46
C ALA A 108 -18.93 1.57 6.18
N ALA A 109 -17.91 0.79 6.56
CA ALA A 109 -16.51 1.12 6.31
C ALA A 109 -16.17 1.15 4.80
N ILE A 110 -16.70 0.21 4.01
CA ILE A 110 -16.53 0.22 2.55
C ILE A 110 -17.28 1.41 1.92
N GLN A 111 -18.48 1.74 2.40
CA GLN A 111 -19.22 2.92 1.94
C GLN A 111 -18.45 4.21 2.23
N LEU A 112 -17.84 4.35 3.41
CA LEU A 112 -16.97 5.49 3.74
C LEU A 112 -15.78 5.61 2.77
N CYS A 113 -15.21 4.49 2.31
CA CYS A 113 -14.13 4.52 1.31
C CYS A 113 -14.58 5.16 -0.01
N LEU A 114 -15.87 5.08 -0.35
CA LEU A 114 -16.42 5.59 -1.59
C LEU A 114 -16.75 7.09 -1.53
N VAL A 115 -16.85 7.66 -0.32
CA VAL A 115 -17.12 9.09 -0.11
C VAL A 115 -15.87 9.92 -0.49
N PRO A 116 -16.00 10.93 -1.37
CA PRO A 116 -14.90 11.85 -1.67
C PRO A 116 -14.35 12.51 -0.40
N GLY A 117 -13.03 12.48 -0.20
CA GLY A 117 -12.38 13.01 1.01
C GLY A 117 -12.57 12.16 2.27
N GLY A 118 -13.29 11.03 2.19
CA GLY A 118 -13.56 10.14 3.32
C GLY A 118 -12.42 9.19 3.70
N SER A 119 -11.22 9.33 3.11
CA SER A 119 -10.12 8.37 3.24
C SER A 119 -9.71 8.12 4.70
N HIS A 120 -9.57 9.18 5.50
CA HIS A 120 -9.20 9.09 6.91
C HIS A 120 -10.25 8.34 7.73
N ALA A 121 -11.51 8.78 7.64
CA ALA A 121 -12.63 8.15 8.35
C ALA A 121 -12.80 6.68 7.94
N ALA A 122 -12.68 6.38 6.65
CA ALA A 122 -12.79 5.03 6.12
C ALA A 122 -11.69 4.10 6.62
N LEU A 123 -10.43 4.54 6.57
CA LEU A 123 -9.29 3.75 7.03
C LEU A 123 -9.28 3.57 8.56
N ASN A 124 -9.72 4.59 9.31
CA ASN A 124 -9.94 4.47 10.75
C ASN A 124 -11.03 3.43 11.05
N ALA A 125 -12.17 3.48 10.36
CA ALA A 125 -13.24 2.51 10.50
C ALA A 125 -12.77 1.09 10.16
N LEU A 126 -12.10 0.92 9.02
CA LEU A 126 -11.52 -0.37 8.60
C LEU A 126 -10.52 -0.91 9.64
N SER A 127 -9.65 -0.06 10.19
CA SER A 127 -8.61 -0.48 11.16
C SER A 127 -9.16 -0.81 12.55
N ARG A 128 -10.43 -0.48 12.83
CA ARG A 128 -11.13 -0.86 14.06
C ARG A 128 -11.88 -2.18 13.92
N LEU A 129 -12.09 -2.65 12.69
CA LEU A 129 -12.75 -3.92 12.45
C LEU A 129 -11.88 -5.09 12.94
N PRO A 130 -12.51 -6.14 13.47
CA PRO A 130 -11.77 -7.27 14.01
C PRO A 130 -10.91 -7.99 12.96
N GLY A 131 -9.62 -8.15 13.26
CA GLY A 131 -8.67 -8.83 12.38
C GLY A 131 -8.08 -7.94 11.27
N ILE A 132 -8.39 -6.64 11.27
CA ILE A 132 -7.91 -5.68 10.27
C ILE A 132 -7.00 -4.65 10.95
N SER A 133 -5.72 -4.66 10.60
CA SER A 133 -4.79 -3.57 10.96
C SER A 133 -4.75 -2.52 9.85
N LEU A 134 -4.10 -1.37 10.08
CA LEU A 134 -3.87 -0.36 9.04
C LEU A 134 -3.22 -0.93 7.76
N VAL A 135 -2.35 -1.94 7.89
CA VAL A 135 -1.73 -2.61 6.75
C VAL A 135 -2.77 -3.34 5.89
N ILE A 136 -3.75 -3.98 6.51
CA ILE A 136 -4.83 -4.65 5.76
C ILE A 136 -5.87 -3.64 5.29
N ALA A 137 -6.20 -2.63 6.11
CA ALA A 137 -7.11 -1.55 5.76
C ALA A 137 -6.64 -0.78 4.52
N SER A 138 -5.36 -0.41 4.43
CA SER A 138 -4.80 0.27 3.26
C SER A 138 -4.87 -0.58 1.98
N LYS A 139 -4.67 -1.90 2.09
CA LYS A 139 -4.86 -2.84 0.98
C LYS A 139 -6.32 -2.90 0.54
N ILE A 140 -7.27 -2.98 1.48
CA ILE A 140 -8.71 -2.94 1.16
C ILE A 140 -9.05 -1.62 0.46
N TYR A 141 -8.61 -0.49 1.04
CA TYR A 141 -8.82 0.84 0.47
C TYR A 141 -8.25 0.96 -0.95
N ARG A 142 -7.05 0.42 -1.20
CA ARG A 142 -6.45 0.37 -2.55
C ARG A 142 -7.37 -0.29 -3.57
N PHE A 143 -7.93 -1.47 -3.27
CA PHE A 143 -8.80 -2.17 -4.23
C PHE A 143 -10.18 -1.51 -4.37
N VAL A 144 -10.68 -0.86 -3.32
CA VAL A 144 -11.96 -0.13 -3.36
C VAL A 144 -11.83 1.22 -4.09
N ARG A 145 -10.67 1.88 -3.99
CA ARG A 145 -10.33 3.16 -4.64
C ARG A 145 -9.10 3.05 -5.53
N PRO A 146 -9.12 2.25 -6.62
CA PRO A 146 -7.93 1.90 -7.39
C PRO A 146 -7.21 3.05 -8.09
N LYS A 147 -7.86 4.22 -8.24
CA LYS A 147 -7.24 5.42 -8.83
C LYS A 147 -6.45 6.27 -7.82
N GLU A 148 -6.74 6.12 -6.52
CA GLU A 148 -6.27 7.02 -5.47
C GLU A 148 -5.54 6.26 -4.35
N GLY A 149 -5.95 5.03 -4.07
CA GLY A 149 -5.41 4.22 -3.00
C GLY A 149 -4.14 3.49 -3.39
N ALA A 150 -3.33 3.21 -2.37
CA ALA A 150 -2.11 2.42 -2.44
C ALA A 150 -1.95 1.64 -1.14
N ALA A 151 -1.28 0.49 -1.13
CA ALA A 151 -1.07 -0.22 0.13
C ALA A 151 0.05 0.42 0.97
N VAL A 152 0.05 0.21 2.28
CA VAL A 152 1.26 0.43 3.10
C VAL A 152 1.56 -0.81 3.91
N ASP A 153 2.83 -1.19 3.93
CA ASP A 153 3.33 -2.23 4.83
C ASP A 153 4.76 -1.93 5.27
N ARG A 154 5.42 -2.94 5.83
CA ARG A 154 6.82 -2.87 6.21
C ARG A 154 7.68 -2.37 5.04
N HIS A 155 7.69 -3.04 3.90
CA HIS A 155 8.64 -2.77 2.83
C HIS A 155 8.38 -1.41 2.18
N ALA A 156 7.11 -1.05 1.95
CA ALA A 156 6.77 0.26 1.44
C ALA A 156 7.19 1.38 2.42
N SER A 157 6.88 1.24 3.72
CA SER A 157 7.28 2.25 4.72
C SER A 157 8.80 2.38 4.84
N TYR A 158 9.57 1.29 4.72
CA TYR A 158 11.03 1.37 4.65
C TYR A 158 11.50 2.23 3.45
N PHE A 159 10.97 1.95 2.26
CA PHE A 159 11.36 2.64 1.04
C PHE A 159 11.17 4.16 1.16
N PHE A 160 9.98 4.59 1.58
CA PHE A 160 9.65 6.01 1.62
C PHE A 160 10.23 6.73 2.84
N ASN A 161 10.42 6.07 3.98
CA ASN A 161 11.19 6.65 5.07
C ASN A 161 12.66 6.87 4.66
N SER A 162 13.27 5.91 3.94
CA SER A 162 14.65 6.08 3.45
C SER A 162 14.80 7.16 2.39
N LEU A 163 13.76 7.45 1.61
CA LEU A 163 13.77 8.60 0.68
C LEU A 163 13.79 9.95 1.43
N ALA A 164 13.22 10.02 2.64
CA ALA A 164 13.28 11.23 3.46
C ALA A 164 14.72 11.60 3.87
N VAL A 165 15.62 10.61 3.95
CA VAL A 165 17.04 10.85 4.24
C VAL A 165 17.75 11.52 3.05
N THR A 166 17.31 11.25 1.83
CA THR A 166 17.91 11.84 0.61
C THR A 166 17.07 12.98 0.02
N GLY A 167 16.04 13.43 0.74
CA GLY A 167 15.14 14.49 0.31
C GLY A 167 13.76 14.39 0.97
N ARG A 168 12.73 14.12 0.17
CA ARG A 168 11.35 14.00 0.60
C ARG A 168 10.93 12.54 0.73
N GLY A 169 10.19 12.22 1.77
CA GLY A 169 9.69 10.88 2.02
C GLY A 169 8.57 10.89 3.05
N THR A 170 8.41 9.78 3.75
CA THR A 170 7.45 9.62 4.86
C THR A 170 8.16 9.50 6.19
N ALA A 171 7.40 9.62 7.28
CA ALA A 171 7.83 9.50 8.66
C ALA A 171 7.01 8.44 9.42
N PHE A 172 6.72 7.31 8.79
CA PHE A 172 5.97 6.23 9.44
C PHE A 172 6.70 5.74 10.70
N ILE A 173 5.97 5.66 11.82
CA ILE A 173 6.46 5.10 13.06
C ILE A 173 6.54 3.58 12.91
N ARG A 174 7.68 3.02 13.30
CA ARG A 174 7.96 1.59 13.25
C ARG A 174 8.39 1.06 14.60
N GLU A 175 8.08 -0.21 14.83
CA GLU A 175 8.38 -0.87 16.09
C GLU A 175 8.90 -2.29 15.90
N TRP A 176 9.77 -2.71 16.82
CA TRP A 176 10.21 -4.09 16.91
C TRP A 176 9.17 -4.86 17.73
N PRO A 177 8.64 -6.00 17.24
CA PRO A 177 7.69 -6.79 18.01
C PRO A 177 8.28 -7.29 19.34
N ASN A 178 9.61 -7.37 19.44
CA ASN A 178 10.37 -7.63 20.66
C ASN A 178 11.84 -7.17 20.47
N LYS A 179 12.60 -7.04 21.57
CA LYS A 179 13.99 -6.56 21.56
C LYS A 179 14.98 -7.49 20.81
N SER A 180 14.62 -8.75 20.56
CA SER A 180 15.48 -9.75 19.91
C SER A 180 15.29 -9.86 18.40
N ARG A 181 14.25 -9.25 17.83
CA ARG A 181 14.01 -9.30 16.38
C ARG A 181 14.85 -8.26 15.65
N ARG A 182 15.46 -8.73 14.56
CA ARG A 182 16.21 -7.90 13.60
C ARG A 182 15.34 -7.21 12.56
N THR A 183 14.00 -7.38 12.61
CA THR A 183 13.08 -6.73 11.65
C THR A 183 11.95 -5.92 12.31
N SER A 184 11.85 -4.62 11.98
CA SER A 184 10.79 -3.74 12.48
C SER A 184 9.56 -3.80 11.58
N ARG A 185 8.39 -3.44 12.11
CA ARG A 185 7.11 -3.41 11.40
C ARG A 185 6.46 -2.04 11.55
N LEU A 186 5.52 -1.73 10.67
CA LEU A 186 4.68 -0.54 10.83
C LEU A 186 3.96 -0.61 12.18
N ALA A 187 4.06 0.45 12.98
CA ALA A 187 3.58 0.44 14.35
C ALA A 187 2.07 0.73 14.42
N THR A 188 1.25 -0.31 14.58
CA THR A 188 -0.22 -0.18 14.50
C THR A 188 -0.93 -0.83 15.69
N TYR A 189 -0.19 -1.30 16.70
CA TYR A 189 -0.76 -2.10 17.80
C TYR A 189 -1.33 -1.25 18.95
N SER A 190 -0.88 -0.01 19.11
CA SER A 190 -1.47 0.95 20.06
C SER A 190 -2.26 2.02 19.34
N ASN A 191 -3.32 2.53 19.98
CA ASN A 191 -4.20 3.51 19.36
C ASN A 191 -3.48 4.81 18.97
N SER A 192 -2.57 5.30 19.82
CA SER A 192 -1.80 6.53 19.52
C SER A 192 -0.89 6.36 18.29
N ARG A 193 -0.17 5.24 18.19
CA ARG A 193 0.69 4.94 17.03
C ARG A 193 -0.13 4.67 15.77
N LEU A 194 -1.27 3.99 15.91
CA LEU A 194 -2.21 3.78 14.80
C LEU A 194 -2.68 5.11 14.22
N LEU A 195 -3.17 6.04 15.06
CA LEU A 195 -3.64 7.35 14.61
C LEU A 195 -2.53 8.15 13.94
N THR A 196 -1.33 8.16 14.53
CA THR A 196 -0.18 8.87 13.94
C THR A 196 0.19 8.29 12.56
N ASN A 197 0.25 6.96 12.43
CA ASN A 197 0.55 6.32 11.16
C ASN A 197 -0.61 6.44 10.15
N LEU A 198 -1.85 6.55 10.61
CA LEU A 198 -2.99 6.83 9.76
C LEU A 198 -2.90 8.25 9.19
N ASP A 199 -2.57 9.24 10.02
CA ASP A 199 -2.36 10.63 9.59
C ASP A 199 -1.21 10.72 8.58
N GLU A 200 -0.09 10.05 8.85
CA GLU A 200 1.04 9.97 7.91
C GLU A 200 0.63 9.31 6.59
N TYR A 201 -0.15 8.24 6.65
CA TYR A 201 -0.64 7.56 5.46
C TYR A 201 -1.53 8.46 4.59
N VAL A 202 -2.48 9.16 5.20
CA VAL A 202 -3.46 9.99 4.47
C VAL A 202 -2.86 11.31 4.01
N ASN A 203 -2.08 11.98 4.86
CA ASN A 203 -1.66 13.36 4.64
C ASN A 203 -0.29 13.48 3.96
N ALA A 204 0.56 12.44 4.05
CA ALA A 204 1.88 12.45 3.43
C ALA A 204 2.02 11.37 2.35
N TYR A 205 1.77 10.11 2.68
CA TYR A 205 2.07 8.98 1.80
C TYR A 205 1.21 8.93 0.54
N LEU A 206 -0.13 8.97 0.65
CA LEU A 206 -1.01 8.95 -0.52
C LEU A 206 -0.77 10.14 -1.47
N PRO A 207 -0.68 11.40 -1.00
CA PRO A 207 -0.32 12.53 -1.85
C PRO A 207 1.04 12.36 -2.53
N LEU A 208 2.07 11.91 -1.79
CA LEU A 208 3.41 11.69 -2.33
C LEU A 208 3.40 10.69 -3.50
N LEU A 209 2.70 9.56 -3.35
CA LEU A 209 2.56 8.56 -4.41
C LEU A 209 1.80 9.12 -5.62
N SER A 210 0.75 9.91 -5.38
CA SER A 210 -0.01 10.57 -6.45
C SER A 210 0.89 11.53 -7.24
N ASP A 211 1.69 12.34 -6.56
CA ASP A 211 2.61 13.28 -7.20
C ASP A 211 3.68 12.56 -8.01
N ILE A 212 4.25 11.48 -7.49
CA ILE A 212 5.22 10.64 -8.24
C ILE A 212 4.54 10.03 -9.46
N ALA A 213 3.34 9.46 -9.33
CA ALA A 213 2.61 8.89 -10.46
C ALA A 213 2.30 9.95 -11.53
N ASN A 214 1.88 11.14 -11.12
CA ASN A 214 1.63 12.28 -12.02
C ASN A 214 2.90 12.73 -12.74
N PHE A 215 4.03 12.83 -12.03
CA PHE A 215 5.33 13.13 -12.64
C PHE A 215 5.70 12.08 -13.69
N LEU A 216 5.59 10.79 -13.33
CA LEU A 216 5.91 9.69 -14.23
C LEU A 216 5.01 9.72 -15.45
N ASN A 217 3.70 9.89 -15.32
CA ASN A 217 2.77 9.94 -16.47
C ASN A 217 3.08 11.03 -17.49
N ARG A 218 3.69 12.15 -17.08
CA ARG A 218 4.12 13.22 -18.00
C ARG A 218 5.39 12.87 -18.78
N LYS A 219 6.17 11.90 -18.32
CA LYS A 219 7.50 11.59 -18.85
C LYS A 219 7.60 10.18 -19.43
N ASN A 220 6.94 9.21 -18.80
CA ASN A 220 7.11 7.80 -19.07
C ASN A 220 5.89 6.95 -18.64
N HIS A 221 5.45 6.06 -19.51
CA HIS A 221 4.49 5.00 -19.19
C HIS A 221 5.25 3.69 -18.98
N PHE A 222 4.78 2.82 -18.10
CA PHE A 222 5.41 1.52 -17.89
C PHE A 222 4.74 0.44 -18.76
N HIS A 223 5.50 -0.56 -19.18
CA HIS A 223 4.97 -1.72 -19.88
C HIS A 223 4.35 -2.71 -18.88
N CYS A 224 3.04 -2.93 -18.98
CA CYS A 224 2.33 -3.91 -18.17
C CYS A 224 2.45 -5.30 -18.84
N PRO A 225 3.12 -6.28 -18.21
CA PRO A 225 3.34 -7.60 -18.81
C PRO A 225 2.08 -8.45 -18.95
N VAL A 226 1.02 -8.15 -18.18
CA VAL A 226 -0.27 -8.86 -18.27
C VAL A 226 -1.05 -8.43 -19.49
N ALA A 227 -1.18 -7.12 -19.68
CA ALA A 227 -1.93 -6.56 -20.79
C ALA A 227 -1.07 -6.37 -22.07
N ASN A 228 0.23 -6.65 -21.98
CA ASN A 228 1.22 -6.46 -23.04
C ASN A 228 1.18 -5.05 -23.67
N GLN A 229 0.91 -4.02 -22.86
CA GLN A 229 0.74 -2.64 -23.32
C GLN A 229 1.32 -1.64 -22.32
N LYS A 230 1.58 -0.42 -22.80
CA LYS A 230 1.95 0.69 -21.92
C LYS A 230 0.72 1.13 -21.10
N LYS A 231 0.90 1.31 -19.78
CA LYS A 231 -0.15 1.80 -18.87
C LYS A 231 0.34 3.06 -18.15
N SER A 232 -0.61 3.92 -17.82
CA SER A 232 -0.39 5.06 -16.96
C SER A 232 -0.20 4.59 -15.51
N TRP A 233 0.66 5.28 -14.79
CA TRP A 233 0.93 5.08 -13.38
C TRP A 233 -0.25 5.51 -12.51
N THR A 234 -0.56 4.68 -11.53
CA THR A 234 -1.41 5.01 -10.39
C THR A 234 -0.56 5.08 -9.11
N PRO A 235 -1.08 5.64 -7.99
CA PRO A 235 -0.41 5.54 -6.69
C PRO A 235 -0.06 4.09 -6.31
N ALA A 236 -0.94 3.14 -6.62
CA ALA A 236 -0.71 1.72 -6.40
C ALA A 236 0.47 1.16 -7.20
N ASP A 237 0.70 1.62 -8.44
CA ASP A 237 1.84 1.16 -9.23
C ASP A 237 3.17 1.65 -8.64
N VAL A 238 3.22 2.89 -8.15
CA VAL A 238 4.40 3.44 -7.46
C VAL A 238 4.69 2.65 -6.19
N GLU A 239 3.64 2.35 -5.41
CA GLU A 239 3.72 1.52 -4.21
C GLU A 239 4.23 0.11 -4.51
N MET A 240 3.65 -0.57 -5.49
CA MET A 240 4.07 -1.91 -5.89
C MET A 240 5.55 -1.95 -6.32
N ALA A 241 6.00 -0.94 -7.06
CA ALA A 241 7.40 -0.81 -7.46
C ALA A 241 8.33 -0.65 -6.24
N ALA A 242 7.99 0.27 -5.34
CA ALA A 242 8.73 0.53 -4.11
C ALA A 242 8.78 -0.70 -3.21
N TYR A 243 7.62 -1.34 -2.98
CA TYR A 243 7.48 -2.58 -2.23
C TYR A 243 8.40 -3.68 -2.77
N TYR A 244 8.29 -3.97 -4.06
CA TYR A 244 9.03 -5.06 -4.68
C TYR A 244 10.54 -4.80 -4.70
N TRP A 245 10.95 -3.57 -5.00
CA TRP A 245 12.36 -3.20 -4.96
C TRP A 245 12.92 -3.37 -3.55
N TRP A 246 12.21 -2.88 -2.53
CA TRP A 246 12.70 -2.98 -1.16
C TRP A 246 12.71 -4.42 -0.65
N ALA A 247 11.69 -5.22 -0.99
CA ALA A 247 11.65 -6.63 -0.61
C ALA A 247 12.85 -7.42 -1.19
N ARG A 248 13.41 -6.99 -2.32
CA ARG A 248 14.60 -7.60 -2.95
C ARG A 248 15.93 -7.06 -2.44
N ASN A 249 16.03 -5.76 -2.25
CA ASN A 249 17.31 -5.06 -2.10
C ASN A 249 17.48 -4.41 -0.72
N GLY A 250 16.37 -4.16 -0.01
CA GLY A 250 16.39 -3.48 1.27
C GLY A 250 17.12 -4.31 2.33
N ALA A 251 17.70 -3.60 3.32
CA ALA A 251 18.36 -4.22 4.45
C ALA A 251 17.38 -5.19 5.18
N LYS A 252 17.81 -6.44 5.33
CA LYS A 252 16.98 -7.52 5.90
C LYS A 252 16.75 -7.36 7.38
#